data_AF-A0A953XIB0-F1
#
_entry.id   AF-A0A953XIB0-F1
#
_cell.length_a   1.000
_cell.length_b   1.000
_cell.length_c   1.000
_cell.angle_alpha   90.00
_cell.angle_beta   90.00
_cell.angle_gamma   90.00
#
_symmetry.space_group_name_H-M   'P 1'
#
loop_
_entity.id
_entity.type
_entity.pdbx_description
1 polymer ?
#
loop_
_entity_poly.entity_id
_entity_poly.type
_entity_poly.pdbx_seq_one_letter_code
_entity_poly.pdbx_strand_id
1 'polypeptide(L)'
;MTQTATGINLSAFGQARRPVLATASLGDRGDVRVELQPAEMFGGKHKLSDKSEEVFAVWRAGLLELPRPIAVDVAIDIDVLGMGGTRRAPAERMLWELTHRPIDFAFYGDAPLTDRISEFGVRFRALLAASAFQIGNDIFECYPRATVELMEFRGQYLGGSAHHGGTGWKADDRNKRADKLMAKLLSELGANAGQGAEKLDSDDLDATLCALTALAATTGQGLLGNDELDHEVAERAARRGNAEVEPQHTAPGACAVLARPFWESLSITRR
;
A
#
# COMPACT_ATOMS: atom_id res chain seq x y z
N MET A 1 25.29 3.64 7.58
CA MET A 1 24.05 4.44 7.71
C MET A 1 22.91 3.47 7.60
N THR A 2 22.04 3.40 8.61
CA THR A 2 20.82 2.58 8.56
C THR A 2 19.89 3.19 7.52
N GLN A 3 19.55 2.43 6.48
CA GLN A 3 18.54 2.87 5.52
C GLN A 3 17.16 2.65 6.11
N THR A 4 16.29 3.62 6.00
CA THR A 4 14.94 3.59 6.57
C THR A 4 13.94 4.09 5.56
N ALA A 5 12.79 3.45 5.47
CA ALA A 5 11.73 3.84 4.56
C ALA A 5 10.36 3.55 5.20
N THR A 6 9.32 4.11 4.62
CA THR A 6 7.98 4.06 5.20
C THR A 6 6.96 3.51 4.21
N GLY A 7 6.03 2.71 4.72
CA GLY A 7 4.87 2.19 4.00
C GLY A 7 3.58 2.56 4.71
N ILE A 8 2.56 2.96 3.97
CA ILE A 8 1.24 3.29 4.53
C ILE A 8 0.16 2.55 3.76
N ASN A 9 -0.63 1.74 4.45
CA ASN A 9 -1.87 1.24 3.88
C ASN A 9 -2.96 2.31 4.00
N LEU A 10 -3.32 2.89 2.85
CA LEU A 10 -4.35 3.90 2.72
C LEU A 10 -5.56 3.41 1.91
N SER A 11 -5.52 2.21 1.35
CA SER A 11 -6.62 1.62 0.57
C SER A 11 -7.77 1.20 1.49
N ALA A 12 -7.44 0.87 2.74
CA ALA A 12 -8.41 0.60 3.80
C ALA A 12 -9.11 1.88 4.30
N PHE A 13 -8.66 3.08 3.91
CA PHE A 13 -9.20 4.33 4.42
C PHE A 13 -10.65 4.57 3.99
N GLY A 14 -11.56 4.57 4.96
CA GLY A 14 -13.01 4.70 4.75
C GLY A 14 -13.77 3.39 4.89
N GLN A 15 -13.11 2.23 4.74
CA GLN A 15 -13.68 0.90 5.03
C GLN A 15 -13.22 0.38 6.41
N ALA A 16 -11.92 0.42 6.68
CA ALA A 16 -11.33 0.22 8.00
C ALA A 16 -10.97 1.58 8.60
N ARG A 17 -11.33 1.81 9.87
CA ARG A 17 -11.11 3.11 10.55
C ARG A 17 -9.67 3.32 11.05
N ARG A 18 -8.71 2.51 10.60
CA ARG A 18 -7.35 2.45 11.18
C ARG A 18 -6.32 2.24 10.06
N PRO A 19 -5.93 3.29 9.33
CA PRO A 19 -4.79 3.18 8.44
C PRO A 19 -3.56 2.74 9.24
N VAL A 20 -2.77 1.85 8.66
CA VAL A 20 -1.57 1.28 9.28
C VAL A 20 -0.33 1.89 8.65
N LEU A 21 0.58 2.32 9.50
CA LEU A 21 1.90 2.82 9.14
C LEU A 21 2.93 1.75 9.47
N ALA A 22 3.84 1.49 8.54
CA ALA A 22 4.98 0.61 8.71
C ALA A 22 6.27 1.39 8.45
N THR A 23 7.24 1.26 9.35
CA THR A 23 8.61 1.80 9.14
C THR A 23 9.58 0.65 9.01
N ALA A 24 10.21 0.52 7.84
CA ALA A 24 11.22 -0.49 7.58
C ALA A 24 12.63 0.10 7.79
N SER A 25 13.52 -0.68 8.37
CA SER A 25 14.93 -0.32 8.57
C SER A 25 15.83 -1.49 8.17
N LEU A 26 16.92 -1.19 7.45
CA LEU A 26 17.93 -2.15 7.03
C LEU A 26 19.13 -2.10 7.98
N GLY A 27 19.40 -3.22 8.64
CA GLY A 27 20.58 -3.45 9.46
C GLY A 27 21.81 -3.84 8.64
N ASP A 28 22.99 -3.75 9.27
CA ASP A 28 24.28 -3.94 8.61
C ASP A 28 24.52 -5.36 8.07
N ARG A 29 23.72 -6.33 8.51
CA ARG A 29 23.79 -7.74 8.09
C ARG A 29 22.69 -8.12 7.10
N GLY A 30 21.98 -7.15 6.53
CA GLY A 30 20.83 -7.43 5.67
C GLY A 30 19.58 -7.86 6.43
N ASP A 31 19.54 -7.71 7.77
CA ASP A 31 18.32 -7.86 8.55
C ASP A 31 17.40 -6.66 8.34
N VAL A 32 16.14 -6.92 8.03
CA VAL A 32 15.10 -5.89 7.91
C VAL A 32 14.17 -5.95 9.11
N ARG A 33 13.97 -4.80 9.75
CA ARG A 33 13.01 -4.62 10.84
C ARG A 33 11.90 -3.70 10.39
N VAL A 34 10.67 -4.18 10.50
CA VAL A 34 9.45 -3.42 10.22
C VAL A 34 8.74 -3.15 11.53
N GLU A 35 8.51 -1.87 11.82
CA GLU A 35 7.72 -1.44 12.97
C GLU A 35 6.36 -0.95 12.50
N LEU A 36 5.30 -1.58 13.01
CA LEU A 36 3.92 -1.22 12.75
C LEU A 36 3.40 -0.29 13.83
N GLN A 37 2.66 0.74 13.42
CA GLN A 37 1.92 1.62 14.30
C GLN A 37 0.67 2.19 13.60
N PRO A 38 -0.32 2.69 14.35
CA PRO A 38 -1.41 3.42 13.75
C PRO A 38 -0.91 4.66 12.98
N ALA A 39 -1.44 4.91 11.79
CA ALA A 39 -1.20 6.16 11.07
C ALA A 39 -2.12 7.27 11.61
N GLU A 40 -1.87 7.69 12.85
CA GLU A 40 -2.77 8.58 13.61
C GLU A 40 -3.08 9.90 12.90
N MET A 41 -2.16 10.41 12.07
CA MET A 41 -2.38 11.64 11.29
C MET A 41 -3.58 11.54 10.35
N PHE A 42 -3.96 10.33 9.94
CA PHE A 42 -5.12 10.07 9.10
C PHE A 42 -6.34 9.61 9.92
N GLY A 43 -6.19 9.25 11.20
CA GLY A 43 -7.25 8.66 12.04
C GLY A 43 -8.39 9.60 12.44
N GLY A 44 -8.32 10.88 12.08
CA GLY A 44 -9.35 11.88 12.36
C GLY A 44 -10.66 11.62 11.61
N LYS A 45 -11.80 11.78 12.31
CA LYS A 45 -13.11 11.86 11.65
C LYS A 45 -13.28 13.27 11.10
N HIS A 46 -13.32 13.38 9.77
CA HIS A 46 -13.54 14.66 9.10
C HIS A 46 -14.97 14.73 8.56
N LYS A 47 -15.64 15.87 8.75
CA LYS A 47 -16.97 16.16 8.20
C LYS A 47 -16.82 16.78 6.82
N LEU A 48 -17.85 16.63 5.99
CA LEU A 48 -17.89 17.28 4.67
C LEU A 48 -17.79 18.82 4.74
N SER A 49 -18.19 19.40 5.88
CA SER A 49 -18.10 20.84 6.17
C SER A 49 -16.70 21.30 6.59
N ASP A 50 -15.77 20.39 6.84
CA ASP A 50 -14.43 20.77 7.27
C ASP A 50 -13.65 21.42 6.10
N LYS A 51 -12.79 22.38 6.44
CA LYS A 51 -11.93 23.03 5.46
C LYS A 51 -10.80 22.08 5.07
N SER A 52 -10.62 21.89 3.76
CA SER A 52 -9.57 21.01 3.24
C SER A 52 -8.18 21.39 3.74
N GLU A 53 -7.86 22.68 3.83
CA GLU A 53 -6.54 23.16 4.25
C GLU A 53 -6.15 22.75 5.68
N GLU A 54 -7.10 22.78 6.62
CA GLU A 54 -6.86 22.40 8.03
C GLU A 54 -6.57 20.90 8.13
N VAL A 55 -7.36 20.09 7.44
CA VAL A 55 -7.17 18.63 7.36
C VAL A 55 -5.84 18.30 6.68
N PHE A 56 -5.55 18.97 5.57
CA PHE A 56 -4.33 18.80 4.80
C PHE A 56 -3.07 19.29 5.52
N ALA A 57 -3.19 20.29 6.41
CA ALA A 57 -2.08 20.70 7.26
C ALA A 57 -1.65 19.59 8.22
N VAL A 58 -2.61 18.92 8.87
CA VAL A 58 -2.32 17.78 9.76
C VAL A 58 -1.69 16.62 8.99
N TRP A 59 -2.25 16.28 7.82
CA TRP A 59 -1.72 15.19 7.00
C TRP A 59 -0.30 15.50 6.48
N ARG A 60 -0.05 16.73 6.01
CA ARG A 60 1.30 17.18 5.59
C ARG A 60 2.29 17.13 6.74
N ALA A 61 1.93 17.67 7.90
CA ALA A 61 2.81 17.66 9.07
C ALA A 61 3.18 16.21 9.44
N GLY A 62 2.19 15.32 9.50
CA GLY A 62 2.44 13.90 9.76
C GLY A 62 3.36 13.25 8.73
N LEU A 63 3.14 13.49 7.43
CA LEU A 63 3.97 12.93 6.36
C LEU A 63 5.41 13.47 6.36
N LEU A 64 5.63 14.73 6.76
CA LEU A 64 6.95 15.35 6.78
C LEU A 64 7.88 14.76 7.86
N GLU A 65 7.32 14.22 8.93
CA GLU A 65 8.04 13.57 10.03
C GLU A 65 8.42 12.11 9.73
N LEU A 66 7.92 11.54 8.62
CA LEU A 66 8.19 10.15 8.26
C LEU A 66 9.55 9.98 7.57
N PRO A 67 10.25 8.85 7.82
CA PRO A 67 11.38 8.44 6.99
C PRO A 67 11.03 8.37 5.50
N ARG A 68 11.92 8.88 4.65
CA ARG A 68 11.78 8.81 3.20
C ARG A 68 12.62 7.67 2.62
N PRO A 69 12.17 7.04 1.51
CA PRO A 69 10.94 7.33 0.76
C PRO A 69 9.71 6.73 1.43
N ILE A 70 8.54 7.24 1.04
CA ILE A 70 7.23 6.80 1.54
C ILE A 70 6.46 6.13 0.40
N ALA A 71 6.14 4.84 0.55
CA ALA A 71 5.23 4.13 -0.32
C ALA A 71 3.81 4.15 0.26
N VAL A 72 2.80 4.41 -0.56
CA VAL A 72 1.39 4.40 -0.14
C VAL A 72 0.55 3.47 -1.00
N ASP A 73 -0.34 2.70 -0.37
CA ASP A 73 -1.36 1.90 -1.05
C ASP A 73 -2.57 2.76 -1.38
N VAL A 74 -2.40 3.70 -2.32
CA VAL A 74 -3.50 4.48 -2.88
C VAL A 74 -3.09 5.03 -4.24
N ALA A 75 -4.04 5.05 -5.18
CA ALA A 75 -3.89 5.67 -6.48
C ALA A 75 -3.42 7.12 -6.43
N ILE A 76 -2.13 7.33 -6.72
CA ILE A 76 -1.51 8.62 -7.02
C ILE A 76 -1.30 8.59 -8.54
N ASP A 77 -2.26 9.12 -9.28
CA ASP A 77 -2.14 9.20 -10.74
C ASP A 77 -1.00 10.17 -11.13
N ILE A 78 0.22 9.64 -11.28
CA ILE A 78 1.46 10.40 -11.53
C ILE A 78 1.37 11.11 -12.89
N ASP A 79 0.73 10.49 -13.89
CA ASP A 79 0.55 11.06 -15.22
C ASP A 79 -0.46 12.22 -15.22
N VAL A 80 -1.54 12.11 -14.45
CA VAL A 80 -2.50 13.22 -14.27
C VAL A 80 -1.93 14.37 -13.45
N LEU A 81 -0.97 14.09 -12.55
CA LEU A 81 -0.24 15.14 -11.81
C LEU A 81 0.85 15.81 -12.67
N GLY A 82 1.39 15.11 -13.68
CA GLY A 82 2.33 15.61 -14.69
C GLY A 82 3.70 16.05 -14.13
N MET A 83 4.71 16.20 -15.01
CA MET A 83 6.03 16.80 -14.70
C MET A 83 6.00 18.29 -14.29
N GLY A 84 4.85 18.78 -13.84
CA GLY A 84 4.60 20.16 -13.43
C GLY A 84 3.39 20.20 -12.52
N GLY A 85 3.48 19.49 -11.39
CA GLY A 85 2.46 19.29 -10.34
C GLY A 85 1.92 20.57 -9.71
N THR A 86 1.38 21.47 -10.53
CA THR A 86 0.88 22.77 -10.13
C THR A 86 -0.31 23.13 -11.02
N ARG A 87 -1.44 22.46 -10.80
CA ARG A 87 -2.70 23.20 -10.82
C ARG A 87 -3.06 23.44 -9.38
N ARG A 88 -2.64 24.60 -8.85
CA ARG A 88 -3.06 25.11 -7.53
C ARG A 88 -4.54 24.76 -7.36
N ALA A 89 -4.85 23.83 -6.45
CA ALA A 89 -6.22 23.72 -5.97
C ALA A 89 -6.58 25.12 -5.45
N PRO A 90 -7.69 25.73 -5.89
CA PRO A 90 -8.14 27.00 -5.33
C PRO A 90 -8.17 26.88 -3.82
N ALA A 91 -7.48 27.81 -3.14
CA ALA A 91 -7.51 27.88 -1.69
C ALA A 91 -8.97 27.94 -1.23
N GLU A 92 -9.28 27.24 -0.14
CA GLU A 92 -10.59 27.21 0.53
C GLU A 92 -11.71 26.38 -0.12
N ARG A 93 -11.39 25.19 -0.63
CA ARG A 93 -12.44 24.20 -0.95
C ARG A 93 -12.91 23.44 0.28
N MET A 94 -14.22 23.20 0.37
CA MET A 94 -14.79 22.24 1.31
C MET A 94 -14.40 20.82 0.89
N LEU A 95 -14.33 19.88 1.84
CA LEU A 95 -13.94 18.50 1.51
C LEU A 95 -14.83 17.88 0.43
N TRP A 96 -16.15 18.17 0.41
CA TRP A 96 -17.08 17.65 -0.60
C TRP A 96 -16.87 18.22 -2.03
N GLU A 97 -16.05 19.24 -2.22
CA GLU A 97 -15.79 19.75 -3.58
C GLU A 97 -14.71 18.93 -4.30
N LEU A 98 -14.00 18.06 -3.58
CA LEU A 98 -12.97 17.17 -4.11
C LEU A 98 -13.55 15.82 -4.57
N THR A 99 -14.86 15.64 -4.47
CA THR A 99 -15.51 14.33 -4.32
C THR A 99 -16.59 14.10 -5.38
N HIS A 100 -17.16 15.18 -5.91
CA HIS A 100 -18.20 15.15 -6.93
C HIS A 100 -17.62 15.29 -8.35
N ARG A 101 -17.93 14.36 -9.26
CA ARG A 101 -17.84 14.60 -10.72
C ARG A 101 -19.18 15.18 -11.21
N PRO A 102 -19.19 16.14 -12.16
CA PRO A 102 -20.43 16.72 -12.67
C PRO A 102 -21.43 15.72 -13.29
N ILE A 103 -20.95 14.56 -13.75
CA ILE A 103 -21.79 13.51 -14.33
C ILE A 103 -22.69 12.81 -13.30
N ASP A 104 -22.30 12.85 -12.02
CA ASP A 104 -23.00 12.20 -10.92
C ASP A 104 -24.27 12.98 -10.51
N PHE A 105 -24.37 14.27 -10.88
CA PHE A 105 -25.56 15.11 -10.64
C PHE A 105 -26.71 14.85 -11.62
N ALA A 106 -26.45 14.19 -12.75
CA ALA A 106 -27.41 14.10 -13.85
C ALA A 106 -28.33 12.87 -13.79
N PHE A 107 -28.02 11.83 -13.00
CA PHE A 107 -28.68 10.51 -13.15
C PHE A 107 -28.98 9.77 -11.83
N TYR A 108 -29.96 10.27 -11.06
CA TYR A 108 -30.72 9.54 -10.01
C TYR A 108 -30.01 9.43 -8.62
N GLY A 109 -30.69 9.50 -7.47
CA GLY A 109 -32.10 9.21 -7.19
C GLY A 109 -32.29 7.90 -6.40
N ASP A 110 -31.26 7.33 -5.77
CA ASP A 110 -31.33 6.56 -4.51
C ASP A 110 -29.92 6.05 -4.11
N ALA A 111 -29.63 6.15 -2.81
CA ALA A 111 -28.37 5.90 -2.06
C ALA A 111 -27.09 6.61 -2.61
N PRO A 112 -26.43 7.47 -1.80
CA PRO A 112 -25.30 8.26 -2.27
C PRO A 112 -24.14 7.39 -2.75
N LEU A 113 -23.50 7.83 -3.84
CA LEU A 113 -22.24 7.33 -4.42
C LEU A 113 -21.06 7.24 -3.43
N THR A 114 -21.25 7.64 -2.17
CA THR A 114 -20.30 7.58 -1.05
C THR A 114 -19.69 6.20 -0.82
N ASP A 115 -20.33 5.12 -1.30
CA ASP A 115 -19.90 3.74 -1.02
C ASP A 115 -18.98 3.11 -2.08
N ARG A 116 -18.80 3.69 -3.27
CA ARG A 116 -18.27 2.88 -4.40
C ARG A 116 -17.04 3.38 -5.15
N ILE A 117 -16.54 4.60 -4.97
CA ILE A 117 -15.27 5.02 -5.63
C ILE A 117 -14.45 6.02 -4.75
N SER A 118 -13.58 5.50 -3.88
CA SER A 118 -12.17 5.96 -3.75
C SER A 118 -11.83 7.40 -3.31
N GLU A 119 -12.55 7.99 -2.37
CA GLU A 119 -12.36 9.41 -2.06
C GLU A 119 -11.33 9.74 -0.96
N PHE A 120 -10.50 8.79 -0.55
CA PHE A 120 -9.24 9.16 0.09
C PHE A 120 -8.20 9.52 -0.98
N GLY A 121 -8.10 8.73 -2.05
CA GLY A 121 -7.14 8.95 -3.13
C GLY A 121 -7.29 10.32 -3.80
N VAL A 122 -8.52 10.83 -3.96
CA VAL A 122 -8.72 12.17 -4.54
C VAL A 122 -8.27 13.28 -3.59
N ARG A 123 -8.60 13.18 -2.29
CA ARG A 123 -8.13 14.12 -1.26
C ARG A 123 -6.61 14.05 -1.09
N PHE A 124 -6.04 12.85 -1.13
CA PHE A 124 -4.60 12.63 -1.04
C PHE A 124 -3.87 13.14 -2.29
N ARG A 125 -4.41 12.94 -3.49
CA ARG A 125 -3.89 13.58 -4.71
C ARG A 125 -3.95 15.11 -4.63
N ALA A 126 -5.06 15.67 -4.13
CA ALA A 126 -5.20 17.11 -3.94
C ALA A 126 -4.21 17.66 -2.91
N LEU A 127 -3.96 16.93 -1.82
CA LEU A 127 -2.91 17.21 -0.84
C LEU A 127 -1.55 17.27 -1.51
N LEU A 128 -1.19 16.20 -2.24
CA LEU A 128 0.12 16.05 -2.89
C LEU A 128 0.35 17.14 -3.94
N ALA A 129 -0.65 17.46 -4.75
CA ALA A 129 -0.61 18.55 -5.73
C ALA A 129 -0.41 19.95 -5.08
N ALA A 130 -0.74 20.09 -3.80
CA ALA A 130 -0.56 21.31 -3.01
C ALA A 130 0.61 21.21 -2.02
N SER A 131 1.50 20.24 -2.21
CA SER A 131 2.65 19.97 -1.34
C SER A 131 3.98 20.15 -2.08
N ALA A 132 5.08 20.15 -1.34
CA ALA A 132 6.44 20.17 -1.89
C ALA A 132 7.03 18.77 -2.10
N PHE A 133 6.25 17.70 -1.90
CA PHE A 133 6.74 16.33 -2.08
C PHE A 133 7.10 16.08 -3.54
N GLN A 134 8.30 15.54 -3.79
CA GLN A 134 8.71 15.04 -5.09
C GLN A 134 8.08 13.66 -5.31
N ILE A 135 6.98 13.61 -6.07
CA ILE A 135 6.32 12.35 -6.40
C ILE A 135 7.28 11.46 -7.20
N GLY A 136 7.36 10.18 -6.84
CA GLY A 136 8.32 9.20 -7.38
C GLY A 136 9.64 9.12 -6.59
N ASN A 137 10.01 10.18 -5.86
CA ASN A 137 11.24 10.22 -5.05
C ASN A 137 10.95 10.22 -3.54
N ASP A 138 10.16 11.21 -3.08
CA ASP A 138 9.78 11.35 -1.66
C ASP A 138 8.59 10.45 -1.32
N ILE A 139 7.60 10.41 -2.21
CA ILE A 139 6.34 9.67 -2.06
C ILE A 139 6.03 8.96 -3.38
N PHE A 140 5.69 7.68 -3.33
CA PHE A 140 5.26 6.94 -4.51
C PHE A 140 4.14 5.92 -4.21
N GLU A 141 3.42 5.52 -5.25
CA GLU A 141 2.33 4.56 -5.16
C GLU A 141 2.87 3.12 -5.14
N CYS A 142 2.31 2.28 -4.27
CA CYS A 142 2.60 0.87 -4.19
C CYS A 142 1.31 0.06 -4.32
N TYR A 143 1.42 -1.13 -4.92
CA TYR A 143 0.30 -2.05 -5.13
C TYR A 143 0.56 -3.38 -4.39
N PRO A 144 0.33 -3.46 -3.07
CA PRO A 144 0.61 -4.67 -2.27
C PRO A 144 0.03 -5.95 -2.88
N ARG A 145 -1.20 -5.90 -3.39
CA ARG A 145 -1.82 -7.03 -4.06
C ARG A 145 -1.08 -7.48 -5.32
N ALA A 146 -0.59 -6.53 -6.13
CA ALA A 146 0.18 -6.86 -7.33
C ALA A 146 1.53 -7.49 -6.93
N THR A 147 2.17 -6.99 -5.88
CA THR A 147 3.38 -7.57 -5.28
C THR A 147 3.16 -9.02 -4.84
N VAL A 148 2.05 -9.31 -4.14
CA VAL A 148 1.68 -10.67 -3.75
C VAL A 148 1.47 -11.59 -4.96
N GLU A 149 0.79 -11.10 -6.01
CA GLU A 149 0.61 -11.85 -7.25
C GLU A 149 1.94 -12.11 -7.98
N LEU A 150 2.90 -11.17 -7.95
CA LEU A 150 4.26 -11.34 -8.51
C LEU A 150 5.07 -12.41 -7.78
N MET A 151 4.86 -12.55 -6.47
CA MET A 151 5.43 -13.65 -5.69
C MET A 151 4.72 -15.00 -5.93
N GLU A 152 3.89 -15.10 -6.97
CA GLU A 152 3.13 -16.29 -7.38
C GLU A 152 2.10 -16.79 -6.36
N PHE A 153 1.73 -15.96 -5.39
CA PHE A 153 0.63 -16.26 -4.48
C PHE A 153 -0.69 -15.94 -5.14
N ARG A 154 -1.36 -17.00 -5.63
CA ARG A 154 -2.70 -16.89 -6.20
C ARG A 154 -3.76 -16.97 -5.09
N GLY A 155 -4.74 -16.07 -5.14
CA GLY A 155 -5.89 -16.05 -4.25
C GLY A 155 -6.11 -14.67 -3.63
N GLN A 156 -7.10 -14.57 -2.72
CA GLN A 156 -7.44 -13.34 -2.04
C GLN A 156 -7.04 -13.45 -0.57
N TYR A 157 -6.06 -12.64 -0.13
CA TYR A 157 -5.65 -12.54 1.27
C TYR A 157 -6.35 -11.40 2.01
N LEU A 158 -6.97 -10.46 1.28
CA LEU A 158 -7.69 -9.32 1.86
C LEU A 158 -8.80 -9.76 2.82
N GLY A 159 -8.87 -9.09 3.97
CA GLY A 159 -9.73 -9.45 5.09
C GLY A 159 -9.25 -10.70 5.84
N GLY A 160 -8.08 -11.24 5.49
CA GLY A 160 -7.45 -12.38 6.16
C GLY A 160 -6.69 -11.99 7.42
N SER A 161 -6.46 -12.96 8.30
CA SER A 161 -5.60 -12.77 9.48
C SER A 161 -4.78 -14.02 9.79
N ALA A 162 -3.60 -13.80 10.37
CA ALA A 162 -2.71 -14.86 10.83
C ALA A 162 -2.15 -14.54 12.21
N HIS A 163 -1.87 -15.59 12.98
CA HIS A 163 -1.18 -15.49 14.27
C HIS A 163 0.14 -16.27 14.23
N HIS A 164 1.16 -15.73 14.89
CA HIS A 164 2.45 -16.37 15.02
C HIS A 164 2.47 -17.24 16.29
N GLY A 165 2.71 -18.54 16.11
CA GLY A 165 2.88 -19.49 17.22
C GLY A 165 4.32 -20.00 17.30
N GLY A 166 4.58 -20.89 18.26
CA GLY A 166 5.92 -21.47 18.47
C GLY A 166 6.50 -22.27 17.28
N THR A 167 5.72 -22.52 16.24
CA THR A 167 6.15 -23.22 15.02
C THR A 167 6.02 -22.34 13.75
N GLY A 168 5.87 -21.02 13.90
CA GLY A 168 5.65 -20.07 12.80
C GLY A 168 4.19 -19.61 12.65
N TRP A 169 3.90 -18.93 11.54
CA TRP A 169 2.59 -18.36 11.22
C TRP A 169 1.53 -19.42 10.94
N LYS A 170 0.32 -19.17 11.46
CA LYS A 170 -0.86 -20.01 11.28
C LYS A 170 -2.07 -19.14 10.98
N ALA A 171 -2.97 -19.66 10.16
CA ALA A 171 -4.26 -19.03 9.87
C ALA A 171 -5.05 -18.82 11.17
N ASP A 172 -5.67 -17.64 11.33
CA ASP A 172 -6.55 -17.36 12.47
C ASP A 172 -7.77 -18.30 12.44
N ASP A 173 -8.45 -18.39 11.29
CA ASP A 173 -9.42 -19.44 10.98
C ASP A 173 -8.90 -20.39 9.88
N ARG A 174 -8.70 -21.67 10.25
CA ARG A 174 -8.26 -22.73 9.34
C ARG A 174 -9.28 -23.12 8.29
N ASN A 175 -10.50 -22.61 8.31
CA ASN A 175 -11.49 -22.82 7.26
C ASN A 175 -11.54 -21.65 6.27
N LYS A 176 -11.06 -20.48 6.68
CA LYS A 176 -11.06 -19.28 5.85
C LYS A 176 -9.84 -19.25 4.92
N ARG A 177 -10.11 -19.21 3.60
CA ARG A 177 -9.06 -19.22 2.57
C ARG A 177 -8.12 -18.02 2.68
N ALA A 178 -8.65 -16.84 3.00
CA ALA A 178 -7.86 -15.62 3.16
C ALA A 178 -6.83 -15.76 4.30
N ASP A 179 -7.24 -16.30 5.45
CA ASP A 179 -6.35 -16.52 6.61
C ASP A 179 -5.26 -17.54 6.31
N LYS A 180 -5.57 -18.60 5.55
CA LYS A 180 -4.55 -19.57 5.07
C LYS A 180 -3.52 -18.90 4.18
N LEU A 181 -3.99 -18.07 3.25
CA LEU A 181 -3.10 -17.37 2.34
C LEU A 181 -2.24 -16.35 3.10
N MET A 182 -2.84 -15.62 4.04
CA MET A 182 -2.16 -14.67 4.92
C MET A 182 -1.02 -15.33 5.73
N ALA A 183 -1.28 -16.48 6.34
CA ALA A 183 -0.25 -17.24 7.06
C ALA A 183 0.86 -17.75 6.13
N LYS A 184 0.50 -18.25 4.94
CA LYS A 184 1.48 -18.72 3.94
C LYS A 184 2.37 -17.56 3.48
N LEU A 185 1.79 -16.40 3.18
CA LEU A 185 2.53 -15.20 2.77
C LEU A 185 3.56 -14.78 3.80
N LEU A 186 3.18 -14.66 5.07
CA LEU A 186 4.10 -14.28 6.14
C LEU A 186 5.23 -15.31 6.33
N SER A 187 4.91 -16.60 6.22
CA SER A 187 5.93 -17.66 6.27
C SER A 187 6.95 -17.57 5.14
N GLU A 188 6.48 -17.33 3.91
CA GLU A 188 7.33 -17.33 2.71
C GLU A 188 8.12 -16.02 2.56
N LEU A 189 7.61 -14.91 3.09
CA LEU A 189 8.37 -13.68 3.32
C LEU A 189 9.48 -13.85 4.37
N GLY A 190 9.49 -14.97 5.11
CA GLY A 190 10.40 -15.18 6.23
C GLY A 190 10.14 -14.21 7.39
N ALA A 191 8.91 -13.70 7.51
CA ALA A 191 8.55 -12.75 8.55
C ALA A 191 8.55 -13.43 9.92
N ASN A 192 9.19 -12.82 10.90
CA ASN A 192 9.16 -13.25 12.30
C ASN A 192 8.40 -12.22 13.12
N ALA A 193 7.51 -12.68 13.99
CA ALA A 193 6.82 -11.80 14.92
C ALA A 193 7.75 -11.43 16.08
N GLY A 194 8.00 -10.12 16.22
CA GLY A 194 8.53 -9.50 17.42
C GLY A 194 7.40 -9.03 18.34
N GLN A 195 7.77 -8.23 19.35
CA GLN A 195 6.84 -7.74 20.37
C GLN A 195 5.61 -7.05 19.76
N GLY A 196 4.41 -7.49 20.16
CA GLY A 196 3.13 -6.88 19.79
C GLY A 196 2.61 -7.22 18.39
N ALA A 197 3.39 -7.97 17.61
CA ALA A 197 3.06 -8.38 16.25
C ALA A 197 2.71 -9.87 16.14
N GLU A 198 2.28 -10.51 17.24
CA GLU A 198 1.93 -11.93 17.26
C GLU A 198 0.64 -12.24 16.45
N LYS A 199 -0.13 -11.20 16.09
CA LYS A 199 -1.25 -11.29 15.17
C LYS A 199 -1.18 -10.14 14.16
N LEU A 200 -1.31 -10.50 12.89
CA LEU A 200 -1.34 -9.57 11.76
C LEU A 200 -2.56 -9.84 10.90
N ASP A 201 -3.17 -8.79 10.38
CA ASP A 201 -4.21 -8.85 9.36
C ASP A 201 -3.70 -8.40 7.99
N SER A 202 -4.60 -8.37 6.99
CA SER A 202 -4.25 -7.92 5.65
C SER A 202 -3.80 -6.46 5.62
N ASP A 203 -4.31 -5.61 6.52
CA ASP A 203 -3.98 -4.19 6.52
C ASP A 203 -2.53 -3.97 7.00
N ASP A 204 -2.13 -4.74 8.01
CA ASP A 204 -0.73 -4.79 8.49
C ASP A 204 0.23 -5.31 7.40
N LEU A 205 -0.18 -6.34 6.67
CA LEU A 205 0.62 -6.87 5.57
C LEU A 205 0.80 -5.84 4.46
N ASP A 206 -0.27 -5.15 4.07
CA ASP A 206 -0.22 -4.14 3.00
C ASP A 206 0.70 -2.98 3.36
N ALA A 207 0.65 -2.51 4.62
CA ALA A 207 1.58 -1.50 5.12
C ALA A 207 3.03 -2.02 5.11
N THR A 208 3.25 -3.26 5.55
CA THR A 208 4.57 -3.93 5.52
C THR A 208 5.11 -4.02 4.09
N LEU A 209 4.30 -4.48 3.14
CA LEU A 209 4.70 -4.60 1.73
C LEU A 209 5.01 -3.23 1.12
N CYS A 210 4.24 -2.19 1.46
CA CYS A 210 4.59 -0.81 1.08
C CYS A 210 5.98 -0.43 1.63
N ALA A 211 6.24 -0.66 2.92
CA ALA A 211 7.49 -0.25 3.55
C ALA A 211 8.71 -1.02 2.99
N LEU A 212 8.55 -2.32 2.71
CA LEU A 212 9.58 -3.13 2.07
C LEU A 212 9.85 -2.66 0.64
N THR A 213 8.81 -2.27 -0.11
CA THR A 213 8.96 -1.70 -1.46
C THR A 213 9.68 -0.34 -1.41
N ALA A 214 9.33 0.52 -0.44
CA ALA A 214 10.02 1.78 -0.18
C ALA A 214 11.50 1.58 0.15
N LEU A 215 11.82 0.59 0.98
CA LEU A 215 13.20 0.26 1.34
C LEU A 215 13.98 -0.33 0.15
N ALA A 216 13.35 -1.18 -0.65
CA ALA A 216 13.93 -1.71 -1.89
C ALA A 216 14.31 -0.58 -2.88
N ALA A 217 13.50 0.48 -2.93
CA ALA A 217 13.79 1.65 -3.77
C ALA A 217 15.05 2.42 -3.33
N THR A 218 15.39 2.44 -2.04
CA THR A 218 16.62 3.11 -1.57
C THR A 218 17.88 2.29 -1.85
N THR A 219 17.75 0.97 -1.89
CA THR A 219 18.87 0.06 -2.13
C THR A 219 19.05 -0.28 -3.61
N GLY A 220 18.02 -0.07 -4.44
CA GLY A 220 17.96 -0.56 -5.82
C GLY A 220 17.87 -2.08 -5.92
N GLN A 221 17.58 -2.78 -4.82
CA GLN A 221 17.51 -4.24 -4.75
C GLN A 221 16.06 -4.71 -4.76
N GLY A 222 15.75 -5.74 -5.56
CA GLY A 222 14.41 -6.37 -5.55
C GLY A 222 13.30 -5.55 -6.23
N LEU A 223 13.65 -4.52 -7.00
CA LEU A 223 12.71 -3.82 -7.88
C LEU A 223 12.82 -4.36 -9.31
N LEU A 224 11.67 -4.49 -9.99
CA LEU A 224 11.64 -4.65 -11.44
C LEU A 224 12.08 -3.33 -12.09
N GLY A 225 13.09 -3.40 -12.96
CA GLY A 225 13.49 -2.24 -13.75
C GLY A 225 12.44 -1.88 -14.80
N ASN A 226 12.44 -0.64 -15.29
CA ASN A 226 11.41 -0.09 -16.19
C ASN A 226 10.97 -1.05 -17.32
N ASP A 227 11.90 -1.61 -18.10
CA ASP A 227 11.56 -2.50 -19.21
C ASP A 227 10.95 -3.84 -18.75
N GLU A 228 11.41 -4.37 -17.60
CA GLU A 228 10.88 -5.60 -17.00
C GLU A 228 9.49 -5.38 -16.40
N LEU A 229 9.28 -4.21 -15.77
CA LEU A 229 7.99 -3.78 -15.24
C LEU A 229 6.98 -3.56 -16.36
N ASP A 230 7.36 -2.86 -17.42
CA ASP A 230 6.51 -2.61 -18.59
C ASP A 230 6.13 -3.92 -19.29
N HIS A 231 7.08 -4.85 -19.40
CA HIS A 231 6.82 -6.19 -19.94
C HIS A 231 5.79 -6.96 -19.10
N GLU A 232 5.98 -7.00 -17.77
CA GLU A 232 5.08 -7.71 -16.86
C GLU A 232 3.68 -7.07 -16.83
N VAL A 233 3.58 -5.73 -16.86
CA VAL A 233 2.31 -5.00 -16.96
C VAL A 233 1.59 -5.36 -18.27
N ALA A 234 2.30 -5.34 -19.40
CA ALA A 234 1.74 -5.67 -20.71
C ALA A 234 1.26 -7.13 -20.77
N GLU A 235 2.05 -8.07 -20.24
CA GLU A 235 1.69 -9.49 -20.23
C GLU A 235 0.45 -9.75 -19.36
N ARG A 236 0.34 -9.11 -18.20
CA ARG A 236 -0.85 -9.20 -17.34
C ARG A 236 -2.09 -8.58 -17.97
N ALA A 237 -1.95 -7.44 -18.63
CA ALA A 237 -3.04 -6.80 -19.36
C ALA A 237 -3.56 -7.72 -20.47
N ALA A 238 -2.66 -8.38 -21.22
CA ALA A 238 -3.01 -9.36 -22.24
C ALA A 238 -3.68 -10.62 -21.65
N ARG A 239 -3.16 -11.15 -20.54
CA ARG A 239 -3.77 -12.30 -19.82
C ARG A 239 -5.18 -11.99 -19.33
N ARG A 240 -5.42 -10.77 -18.82
CA ARG A 240 -6.76 -10.33 -18.35
C ARG A 240 -7.72 -10.03 -19.50
N GLY A 241 -7.22 -9.58 -20.65
CA GLY A 241 -8.03 -9.37 -21.87
C GLY A 241 -8.51 -10.68 -22.52
N ASN A 242 -7.82 -11.79 -22.28
CA ASN A 242 -8.09 -13.11 -22.89
C ASN A 242 -8.78 -14.10 -21.92
N ALA A 243 -9.60 -13.62 -20.99
CA ALA A 243 -10.19 -14.39 -19.88
C ALA A 243 -11.25 -15.45 -20.29
N GLU A 244 -10.92 -16.35 -21.21
CA GLU A 244 -11.58 -17.66 -21.40
C GLU A 244 -10.61 -18.85 -21.37
N VAL A 245 -9.30 -18.63 -21.22
CA VAL A 245 -8.33 -19.75 -21.18
C VAL A 245 -7.73 -19.86 -19.78
N GLU A 246 -8.14 -20.87 -19.01
CA GLU A 246 -7.38 -21.32 -17.85
C GLU A 246 -5.98 -21.77 -18.34
N PRO A 247 -4.88 -21.09 -17.98
CA PRO A 247 -3.57 -21.53 -18.40
C PRO A 247 -3.17 -22.73 -17.54
N GLN A 248 -3.09 -23.90 -18.17
CA GLN A 248 -2.33 -25.02 -17.64
C GLN A 248 -0.83 -24.67 -17.67
N HIS A 249 -0.21 -24.82 -16.50
CA HIS A 249 1.21 -25.09 -16.22
C HIS A 249 2.29 -24.00 -16.30
N THR A 250 3.15 -24.13 -15.26
CA THR A 250 4.58 -23.79 -15.09
C THR A 250 5.07 -22.38 -15.41
N ALA A 251 5.59 -21.74 -14.36
CA ALA A 251 6.24 -20.44 -14.36
C ALA A 251 7.40 -20.36 -15.37
N PRO A 252 7.58 -19.21 -16.05
CA PRO A 252 8.86 -18.87 -16.65
C PRO A 252 9.93 -18.85 -15.55
N GLY A 253 11.06 -19.51 -15.78
CA GLY A 253 12.14 -19.67 -14.79
C GLY A 253 12.79 -18.38 -14.26
N ALA A 254 12.38 -17.20 -14.75
CA ALA A 254 12.86 -15.90 -14.29
C ALA A 254 12.19 -15.44 -12.97
N CYS A 255 10.93 -15.80 -12.69
CA CYS A 255 10.22 -15.32 -11.49
C CYS A 255 10.68 -15.95 -10.17
N ALA A 256 11.28 -17.15 -10.21
CA ALA A 256 11.80 -17.79 -9.01
C ALA A 256 13.04 -17.08 -8.42
N VAL A 257 13.75 -16.27 -9.23
CA VAL A 257 14.85 -15.42 -8.78
C VAL A 257 14.32 -14.12 -8.15
N LEU A 258 13.19 -13.61 -8.65
CA LEU A 258 12.50 -12.40 -8.18
C LEU A 258 11.77 -12.62 -6.83
N ALA A 259 11.46 -13.86 -6.49
CA ALA A 259 10.78 -14.25 -5.25
C ALA A 259 11.73 -14.48 -4.06
N ARG A 260 13.05 -14.38 -4.23
CA ARG A 260 13.96 -14.44 -3.07
C ARG A 260 13.95 -13.08 -2.37
N PRO A 261 13.61 -13.03 -1.07
CA PRO A 261 13.68 -11.79 -0.33
C PRO A 261 15.09 -11.20 -0.40
N PHE A 262 15.19 -9.88 -0.64
CA PHE A 262 16.48 -9.18 -0.64
C PHE A 262 17.09 -9.03 0.77
N TRP A 263 16.33 -9.43 1.79
CA TRP A 263 16.73 -9.44 3.19
C TRP A 263 17.17 -10.83 3.65
N GLU A 264 18.14 -10.89 4.58
CA GLU A 264 18.55 -12.13 5.23
C GLU A 264 17.52 -12.59 6.28
N SER A 265 16.88 -11.64 6.95
CA SER A 265 15.79 -11.91 7.90
C SER A 265 14.83 -10.72 7.96
N LEU A 266 13.55 -11.02 8.24
CA LEU A 266 12.51 -10.02 8.42
C LEU A 266 11.90 -10.18 9.81
N SER A 267 11.90 -9.10 10.60
CA SER A 267 11.19 -9.04 11.88
C SER A 267 10.16 -7.92 11.86
N ILE A 268 8.95 -8.24 12.32
CA ILE A 268 7.84 -7.28 12.42
C ILE A 268 7.52 -7.06 13.89
N THR A 269 7.49 -5.81 14.35
CA THR A 269 7.04 -5.42 15.70
C THR A 269 5.83 -4.50 15.60
N ARG A 270 5.09 -4.34 16.70
CA ARG A 270 4.00 -3.35 16.81
C ARG A 270 4.18 -2.49 18.05
N ARG A 271 4.00 -1.18 17.90
CA ARG A 271 3.90 -0.23 19.02
C ARG A 271 2.46 -0.01 19.46
#